data_AF-A0A973AL03-F1
#
_entry.id   AF-A0A973AL03-F1
#
_cell.length_a   1.000
_cell.length_b   1.000
_cell.length_c   1.000
_cell.angle_alpha   90.00
_cell.angle_beta   90.00
_cell.angle_gamma   90.00
#
_symmetry.space_group_name_H-M   'P 1'
#
loop_
_entity.id
_entity.type
_entity.pdbx_description
1 polymer ?
#
loop_
_entity_poly.entity_id
_entity_poly.type
_entity_poly.pdbx_seq_one_letter_code
_entity_poly.pdbx_strand_id
1 'polypeptide(L)'
;AERGLFKTRLKGVEAVVHNQDNREHDLLDSDDYYQFEGGMTAVVRSLSGSQPVVYHNDHSRPESPKIRNLEDEIGRVVRARVVNPKWIAGVMRHGYKGAFEMAATVDYLFAFQATAHCVKDHHFDAVFDAYLNDPQVRQFLQDHNPAALREMTERLLEAQDRGLWKSRRNDTHQALKDILEQA
;
A
#
# COMPACT_ATOMS: atom_id res chain seq x y z
N ALA A 1 -5.99 13.56 31.56
CA ALA A 1 -5.72 12.27 32.24
C ALA A 1 -5.73 11.09 31.25
N GLU A 2 -6.74 11.00 30.39
CA GLU A 2 -6.98 9.84 29.49
C GLU A 2 -5.84 9.58 28.49
N ARG A 3 -5.25 10.61 27.87
CA ARG A 3 -4.10 10.44 26.95
C ARG A 3 -2.89 9.78 27.62
N GLY A 4 -2.63 10.09 28.89
CA GLY A 4 -1.52 9.51 29.65
C GLY A 4 -1.76 8.03 29.92
N LEU A 5 -2.98 7.70 30.37
CA LEU A 5 -3.39 6.30 30.58
C LEU A 5 -3.33 5.49 29.27
N PHE A 6 -3.81 6.06 28.17
CA PHE A 6 -3.79 5.39 26.87
C PHE A 6 -2.36 5.07 26.42
N LYS A 7 -1.44 6.04 26.52
CA LYS A 7 0.00 5.80 26.25
C LYS A 7 0.58 4.67 27.09
N THR A 8 0.25 4.63 28.39
CA THR A 8 0.73 3.57 29.28
C THR A 8 0.20 2.19 28.87
N ARG A 9 -1.05 2.08 28.43
CA ARG A 9 -1.61 0.83 27.91
C ARG A 9 -0.94 0.39 26.60
N LEU A 10 -0.71 1.32 25.68
CA LEU A 10 -0.07 1.03 24.39
C LEU A 10 1.36 0.50 24.52
N LYS A 11 2.10 0.89 25.57
CA LYS A 11 3.46 0.35 25.82
C LYS A 11 3.49 -1.16 26.06
N GLY A 12 2.39 -1.74 26.53
CA GLY A 12 2.28 -3.18 26.79
C GLY A 12 1.64 -3.98 25.65
N VAL A 13 1.36 -3.35 24.50
CA VAL A 13 0.77 -4.03 23.35
C VAL A 13 1.85 -4.84 22.64
N GLU A 14 1.65 -6.16 22.56
CA GLU A 14 2.54 -7.08 21.85
C GLU A 14 2.04 -7.41 20.43
N ALA A 15 0.73 -7.28 20.21
CA ALA A 15 0.10 -7.53 18.93
C ALA A 15 -1.00 -6.52 18.59
N VAL A 16 -1.06 -6.14 17.32
CA VAL A 16 -2.14 -5.36 16.71
C VAL A 16 -2.96 -6.30 15.82
N VAL A 17 -4.29 -6.24 15.92
CA VAL A 17 -5.20 -7.09 15.15
C VAL A 17 -6.23 -6.20 14.48
N HIS A 18 -6.38 -6.33 13.17
CA HIS A 18 -7.45 -5.71 12.40
C HIS A 18 -8.23 -6.76 11.62
N ASN A 19 -9.56 -6.65 11.59
CA ASN A 19 -10.41 -7.58 10.87
C ASN A 19 -10.93 -6.96 9.57
N GLN A 20 -11.08 -7.78 8.53
CA GLN A 20 -11.80 -7.49 7.30
C GLN A 20 -12.87 -8.57 7.10
N ASP A 21 -14.12 -8.16 6.99
CA ASP A 21 -15.32 -9.01 6.88
C ASP A 21 -15.92 -9.05 5.48
N ASN A 22 -15.32 -8.35 4.51
CA ASN A 22 -15.85 -8.22 3.15
C ASN A 22 -14.80 -8.61 2.08
N ARG A 23 -15.22 -8.73 0.82
CA ARG A 23 -14.38 -9.08 -0.35
C ARG A 23 -14.41 -8.04 -1.46
N GLU A 24 -15.29 -7.07 -1.34
CA GLU A 24 -15.56 -6.02 -2.29
C GLU A 24 -14.37 -5.07 -2.41
N HIS A 25 -13.63 -4.88 -1.31
CA HIS A 25 -12.38 -4.14 -1.26
C HIS A 25 -11.34 -4.91 -0.41
N ASP A 26 -10.10 -4.43 -0.40
CA ASP A 26 -9.02 -4.97 0.43
C ASP A 26 -8.28 -3.85 1.16
N LEU A 27 -7.29 -4.21 1.99
CA LEU A 27 -6.54 -3.24 2.79
C LEU A 27 -5.78 -2.19 1.97
N LEU A 28 -5.53 -2.44 0.67
CA LEU A 28 -4.88 -1.51 -0.24
C LEU A 28 -5.89 -0.87 -1.19
N ASP A 29 -7.15 -0.77 -0.77
CA ASP A 29 -8.26 -0.14 -1.51
C ASP A 29 -9.07 0.85 -0.63
N SER A 30 -8.71 0.98 0.66
CA SER A 30 -9.25 1.98 1.58
C SER A 30 -8.17 2.49 2.52
N ASP A 31 -8.18 3.78 2.80
CA ASP A 31 -7.25 4.46 3.68
C ASP A 31 -7.43 4.12 5.17
N ASP A 32 -8.64 3.76 5.58
CA ASP A 32 -8.96 3.43 6.97
C ASP A 32 -8.04 2.31 7.52
N TYR A 33 -7.71 1.30 6.71
CA TYR A 33 -6.89 0.20 7.19
C TYR A 33 -5.50 0.66 7.63
N TYR A 34 -4.77 1.44 6.83
CA TYR A 34 -3.45 1.91 7.28
C TYR A 34 -3.57 2.94 8.39
N GLN A 35 -4.65 3.74 8.42
CA GLN A 35 -4.85 4.74 9.48
C GLN A 35 -5.05 4.08 10.84
N PHE A 36 -5.84 3.00 10.91
CA PHE A 36 -6.11 2.29 12.15
C PHE A 36 -5.09 1.18 12.44
N GLU A 37 -4.89 0.21 11.54
CA GLU A 37 -3.96 -0.91 11.72
C GLU A 37 -2.50 -0.42 11.71
N GLY A 38 -2.16 0.35 10.68
CA GLY A 38 -0.83 0.95 10.54
C GLY A 38 -0.56 2.02 11.60
N GLY A 39 -1.51 2.93 11.85
CA GLY A 39 -1.38 3.97 12.88
C GLY A 39 -1.22 3.40 14.28
N MET A 40 -1.99 2.36 14.63
CA MET A 40 -1.83 1.63 15.91
C MET A 40 -0.44 1.00 16.00
N THR A 41 0.02 0.37 14.92
CA THR A 41 1.35 -0.23 14.85
C THR A 41 2.45 0.82 15.07
N ALA A 42 2.35 1.97 14.40
CA ALA A 42 3.30 3.06 14.50
C ALA A 42 3.37 3.64 15.92
N VAL A 43 2.23 3.88 16.57
CA VAL A 43 2.21 4.44 17.92
C VAL A 43 2.70 3.44 18.97
N VAL A 44 2.36 2.16 18.84
CA VAL A 44 2.88 1.11 19.73
C VAL A 44 4.39 1.06 19.58
N ARG A 45 4.92 0.94 18.35
CA ARG A 45 6.37 0.95 18.08
C ARG A 45 7.07 2.17 18.67
N SER A 46 6.49 3.36 18.50
CA SER A 46 7.05 4.62 19.02
C SER A 46 7.11 4.65 20.55
N LEU A 47 6.12 4.09 21.24
CA LEU A 47 6.01 4.14 22.71
C LEU A 47 6.73 3.00 23.42
N SER A 48 6.73 1.79 22.85
CA SER A 48 7.36 0.59 23.41
C SER A 48 8.83 0.45 23.00
N GLY A 49 9.21 1.02 21.85
CA GLY A 49 10.54 0.84 21.25
C GLY A 49 10.68 -0.45 20.43
N SER A 50 9.62 -1.26 20.30
CA SER A 50 9.61 -2.52 19.55
C SER A 50 8.44 -2.59 18.57
N GLN A 51 8.67 -3.20 17.40
CA GLN A 51 7.61 -3.49 16.43
C GLN A 51 6.68 -4.57 17.01
N PRO A 52 5.37 -4.31 17.18
CA PRO A 52 4.43 -5.36 17.57
C PRO A 52 4.20 -6.32 16.40
N VAL A 53 3.75 -7.54 16.70
CA VAL A 53 3.23 -8.43 15.65
C VAL A 53 1.91 -7.88 15.14
N VAL A 54 1.70 -7.85 13.82
CA VAL A 54 0.48 -7.30 13.23
C VAL A 54 -0.24 -8.39 12.45
N TYR A 55 -1.49 -8.65 12.84
CA TYR A 55 -2.34 -9.64 12.20
C TYR A 55 -3.50 -8.98 11.47
N HIS A 56 -3.67 -9.37 10.21
CA HIS A 56 -4.81 -9.00 9.41
C HIS A 56 -5.72 -10.23 9.27
N ASN A 57 -6.91 -10.13 9.85
CA ASN A 57 -7.86 -11.23 9.95
C ASN A 57 -8.94 -11.09 8.89
N ASP A 58 -9.09 -12.13 8.11
CA ASP A 58 -10.09 -12.25 7.07
C ASP A 58 -11.26 -13.13 7.57
N HIS A 59 -12.40 -12.48 7.81
CA HIS A 59 -13.66 -13.09 8.24
C HIS A 59 -14.75 -13.05 7.17
N SER A 60 -14.42 -12.70 5.92
CA SER A 60 -15.39 -12.64 4.81
C SER A 60 -16.06 -13.98 4.49
N ARG A 61 -15.44 -15.07 4.91
CA ARG A 61 -16.00 -16.42 4.95
C ARG A 61 -16.11 -16.84 6.41
N PRO A 62 -17.25 -16.58 7.07
CA PRO A 62 -17.42 -16.87 8.50
C PRO A 62 -17.15 -18.33 8.87
N GLU A 63 -17.35 -19.26 7.92
CA GLU A 63 -17.09 -20.69 8.07
C GLU A 63 -15.61 -21.08 7.99
N SER A 64 -14.73 -20.19 7.48
CA SER A 64 -13.31 -20.46 7.34
C SER A 64 -12.46 -19.18 7.49
N PRO A 65 -12.47 -18.56 8.70
CA PRO A 65 -11.68 -17.37 8.94
C PRO A 65 -10.19 -17.63 8.72
N LYS A 66 -9.49 -16.65 8.13
CA LYS A 66 -8.05 -16.73 7.86
C LYS A 66 -7.33 -15.63 8.63
N ILE A 67 -6.39 -16.02 9.47
CA ILE A 67 -5.52 -15.09 10.20
C ILE A 67 -4.16 -15.13 9.50
N ARG A 68 -3.66 -13.96 9.09
CA ARG A 68 -2.34 -13.82 8.46
C ARG A 68 -1.56 -12.72 9.14
N ASN A 69 -0.24 -12.78 9.05
CA ASN A 69 0.56 -11.59 9.34
C ASN A 69 0.24 -10.52 8.29
N LEU A 70 0.30 -9.25 8.68
CA LEU A 70 0.06 -8.13 7.77
C LEU A 70 0.99 -8.17 6.55
N GLU A 71 2.26 -8.56 6.71
CA GLU A 71 3.20 -8.73 5.59
C GLU A 71 2.71 -9.76 4.55
N ASP A 72 2.19 -10.89 5.02
CA ASP A 72 1.70 -11.96 4.15
C ASP A 72 0.44 -11.51 3.39
N GLU A 73 -0.42 -10.75 4.07
CA GLU A 73 -1.63 -10.20 3.48
C GLU A 73 -1.33 -9.09 2.45
N ILE A 74 -0.38 -8.19 2.73
CA ILE A 74 0.14 -7.22 1.74
C ILE A 74 0.64 -7.96 0.50
N GLY A 75 1.50 -8.96 0.67
CA GLY A 75 2.03 -9.73 -0.45
C GLY A 75 0.93 -10.44 -1.25
N ARG A 76 -0.07 -11.00 -0.56
CA ARG A 76 -1.25 -11.61 -1.18
C ARG A 76 -2.03 -10.61 -2.02
N VAL A 77 -2.38 -9.45 -1.46
CA VAL A 77 -3.17 -8.42 -2.15
C VAL A 77 -2.41 -7.84 -3.33
N VAL A 78 -1.10 -7.57 -3.16
CA VAL A 78 -0.24 -7.10 -4.25
C VAL A 78 -0.33 -8.05 -5.44
N ARG A 79 -0.14 -9.36 -5.22
CA ARG A 79 -0.18 -10.36 -6.30
C ARG A 79 -1.57 -10.65 -6.83
N ALA A 80 -2.57 -10.75 -5.96
CA ALA A 80 -3.91 -11.18 -6.32
C ALA A 80 -4.71 -10.08 -7.02
N ARG A 81 -4.42 -8.81 -6.74
CA ARG A 81 -5.23 -7.67 -7.19
C ARG A 81 -4.40 -6.51 -7.74
N VAL A 82 -3.49 -5.92 -6.97
CA VAL A 82 -2.72 -4.72 -7.38
C VAL A 82 -2.04 -4.91 -8.75
N VAL A 83 -1.18 -5.92 -8.87
CA VAL A 83 -0.41 -6.17 -10.11
C VAL A 83 -1.04 -7.26 -10.99
N ASN A 84 -2.30 -7.63 -10.72
CA ASN A 84 -2.98 -8.66 -11.48
C ASN A 84 -3.45 -8.09 -12.83
N PRO A 85 -3.00 -8.64 -13.97
CA PRO A 85 -3.40 -8.14 -15.29
C PRO A 85 -4.91 -8.10 -15.51
N LYS A 86 -5.67 -9.01 -14.89
CA LYS A 86 -7.14 -9.02 -14.98
C LYS A 86 -7.77 -7.84 -14.26
N TRP A 87 -7.22 -7.44 -13.11
CA TRP A 87 -7.70 -6.28 -12.37
C TRP A 87 -7.30 -4.99 -13.07
N ILE A 88 -6.05 -4.88 -13.53
CA ILE A 88 -5.56 -3.73 -14.30
C ILE A 88 -6.42 -3.51 -15.56
N ALA A 89 -6.59 -4.55 -16.39
CA ALA A 89 -7.47 -4.48 -17.56
C ALA A 89 -8.95 -4.25 -17.17
N GLY A 90 -9.33 -4.63 -15.94
CA GLY A 90 -10.58 -4.32 -15.28
C GLY A 90 -10.80 -2.82 -15.14
N VAL A 91 -9.96 -2.19 -14.30
CA VAL A 91 -10.05 -0.78 -13.93
C VAL A 91 -9.80 0.14 -15.12
N MET A 92 -8.93 -0.24 -16.06
CA MET A 92 -8.66 0.55 -17.27
C MET A 92 -9.89 0.79 -18.15
N ARG A 93 -10.95 -0.02 -18.05
CA ARG A 93 -12.22 0.23 -18.75
C ARG A 93 -13.03 1.39 -18.17
N HIS A 94 -12.62 1.93 -17.02
CA HIS A 94 -13.34 2.96 -16.27
C HIS A 94 -12.64 4.33 -16.32
N GLY A 95 -11.73 4.54 -17.28
CA GLY A 95 -11.12 5.83 -17.59
C GLY A 95 -10.53 6.52 -16.35
N TYR A 96 -10.92 7.78 -16.13
CA TYR A 96 -10.42 8.61 -15.02
C TYR A 96 -10.50 7.91 -13.65
N LYS A 97 -11.65 7.30 -13.33
CA LYS A 97 -11.85 6.64 -12.02
C LYS A 97 -11.01 5.38 -11.90
N GLY A 98 -10.82 4.64 -13.00
CA GLY A 98 -9.91 3.50 -13.02
C GLY A 98 -8.48 3.88 -12.69
N ALA A 99 -7.98 4.95 -13.31
CA ALA A 99 -6.66 5.49 -13.02
C ALA A 99 -6.55 6.03 -11.58
N PHE A 100 -7.63 6.62 -11.05
CA PHE A 100 -7.68 7.04 -9.65
C PHE A 100 -7.51 5.86 -8.68
N GLU A 101 -8.20 4.72 -8.89
CA GLU A 101 -8.06 3.56 -7.98
C GLU A 101 -6.62 3.00 -7.99
N MET A 102 -5.95 3.07 -9.15
CA MET A 102 -4.55 2.69 -9.26
C MET A 102 -3.67 3.61 -8.42
N ALA A 103 -3.87 4.93 -8.48
CA ALA A 103 -3.12 5.89 -7.67
C ALA A 103 -3.38 5.74 -6.17
N ALA A 104 -4.65 5.62 -5.77
CA ALA A 104 -5.03 5.38 -4.37
C ALA A 104 -4.35 4.13 -3.80
N THR A 105 -4.29 3.04 -4.59
CA THR A 105 -3.57 1.82 -4.20
C THR A 105 -2.07 2.08 -3.92
N VAL A 106 -1.38 2.89 -4.74
CA VAL A 106 0.04 3.22 -4.54
C VAL A 106 0.21 4.02 -3.24
N ASP A 107 -0.67 4.96 -2.98
CA ASP A 107 -0.69 5.77 -1.77
C ASP A 107 -0.91 4.93 -0.51
N TYR A 108 -1.83 3.97 -0.55
CA TYR A 108 -2.09 3.09 0.59
C TYR A 108 -0.92 2.12 0.83
N LEU A 109 -0.30 1.60 -0.23
CA LEU A 109 0.89 0.77 -0.13
C LEU A 109 2.04 1.54 0.53
N PHE A 110 2.27 2.79 0.09
CA PHE A 110 3.23 3.69 0.71
C PHE A 110 2.92 3.91 2.20
N ALA A 111 1.65 4.20 2.52
CA ALA A 111 1.25 4.52 3.88
C ALA A 111 1.43 3.32 4.83
N PHE A 112 1.12 2.10 4.38
CA PHE A 112 1.42 0.88 5.13
C PHE A 112 2.91 0.70 5.37
N GLN A 113 3.75 1.02 4.38
CA GLN A 113 5.20 0.96 4.59
C GLN A 113 5.66 2.00 5.60
N ALA A 114 5.16 3.23 5.51
CA ALA A 114 5.51 4.32 6.43
C ALA A 114 5.04 4.07 7.87
N THR A 115 3.94 3.35 8.05
CA THR A 115 3.30 3.16 9.37
C THR A 115 3.63 1.81 10.01
N ALA A 116 3.58 0.73 9.24
CA ALA A 116 3.71 -0.64 9.76
C ALA A 116 5.02 -1.35 9.35
N HIS A 117 5.77 -0.81 8.38
CA HIS A 117 7.00 -1.42 7.84
C HIS A 117 6.76 -2.84 7.28
N CYS A 118 5.58 -3.08 6.70
CA CYS A 118 5.14 -4.40 6.23
C CYS A 118 5.25 -4.60 4.71
N VAL A 119 5.74 -3.61 3.97
CA VAL A 119 5.89 -3.66 2.51
C VAL A 119 7.35 -3.86 2.15
N LYS A 120 7.63 -4.86 1.31
CA LYS A 120 8.99 -5.20 0.87
C LYS A 120 9.31 -4.50 -0.45
N ASP A 121 10.59 -4.26 -0.72
CA ASP A 121 11.03 -3.56 -1.95
C ASP A 121 10.46 -4.18 -3.23
N HIS A 122 10.38 -5.50 -3.29
CA HIS A 122 9.83 -6.21 -4.45
C HIS A 122 8.33 -6.00 -4.66
N HIS A 123 7.58 -5.54 -3.66
CA HIS A 123 6.20 -5.11 -3.84
C HIS A 123 6.15 -3.78 -4.60
N PHE A 124 6.98 -2.80 -4.20
CA PHE A 124 7.11 -1.54 -4.94
C PHE A 124 7.65 -1.75 -6.35
N ASP A 125 8.66 -2.61 -6.52
CA ASP A 125 9.18 -2.97 -7.84
C ASP A 125 8.06 -3.53 -8.74
N ALA A 126 7.23 -4.43 -8.20
CA ALA A 126 6.11 -5.00 -8.96
C ALA A 126 5.05 -3.96 -9.35
N VAL A 127 4.75 -2.99 -8.48
CA VAL A 127 3.81 -1.90 -8.77
C VAL A 127 4.39 -0.95 -9.82
N PHE A 128 5.64 -0.54 -9.66
CA PHE A 128 6.34 0.28 -10.65
C PHE A 128 6.33 -0.40 -12.02
N ASP A 129 6.67 -1.68 -12.08
CA ASP A 129 6.68 -2.44 -13.32
C ASP A 129 5.30 -2.52 -13.97
N ALA A 130 4.26 -2.82 -13.19
CA ALA A 130 2.91 -3.00 -13.69
C ALA A 130 2.23 -1.69 -14.12
N TYR A 131 2.51 -0.57 -13.45
CA TYR A 131 1.76 0.68 -13.66
C TYR A 131 2.53 1.71 -14.50
N LEU A 132 3.84 1.86 -14.27
CA LEU A 132 4.65 2.94 -14.85
C LEU A 132 5.65 2.47 -15.90
N ASN A 133 6.18 1.24 -15.75
CA ASN A 133 7.11 0.67 -16.73
C ASN A 133 6.36 0.00 -17.91
N ASP A 134 5.15 -0.51 -17.69
CA ASP A 134 4.28 -1.01 -18.76
C ASP A 134 3.80 0.15 -19.65
N PRO A 135 4.17 0.19 -20.94
CA PRO A 135 3.80 1.29 -21.83
C PRO A 135 2.29 1.43 -22.05
N GLN A 136 1.55 0.32 -22.03
CA GLN A 136 0.09 0.34 -22.23
C GLN A 136 -0.61 0.96 -21.03
N VAL A 137 -0.21 0.58 -19.82
CA VAL A 137 -0.79 1.11 -18.59
C VAL A 137 -0.38 2.57 -18.40
N ARG A 138 0.88 2.92 -18.64
CA ARG A 138 1.35 4.31 -18.57
C ARG A 138 0.61 5.20 -19.57
N GLN A 139 0.43 4.76 -20.82
CA GLN A 139 -0.33 5.54 -21.81
C GLN A 139 -1.78 5.75 -21.36
N PHE A 140 -2.43 4.71 -20.83
CA PHE A 140 -3.78 4.84 -20.28
C PHE A 140 -3.86 5.89 -19.17
N LEU A 141 -2.91 5.88 -18.23
CA LEU A 141 -2.84 6.85 -17.14
C LEU A 141 -2.64 8.26 -17.70
N GLN A 142 -1.73 8.45 -18.64
CA GLN A 142 -1.49 9.74 -19.30
C GLN A 142 -2.74 10.28 -19.99
N ASP A 143 -3.47 9.43 -20.70
CA ASP A 143 -4.64 9.83 -21.49
C ASP A 143 -5.88 10.12 -20.63
N HIS A 144 -6.09 9.35 -19.55
CA HIS A 144 -7.34 9.39 -18.79
C HIS A 144 -7.24 10.12 -17.46
N ASN A 145 -6.06 10.17 -16.84
CA ASN A 145 -5.84 10.87 -15.58
C ASN A 145 -4.33 11.19 -15.38
N PRO A 146 -3.78 12.19 -16.08
CA PRO A 146 -2.37 12.56 -15.95
C PRO A 146 -2.00 13.03 -14.54
N ALA A 147 -2.97 13.56 -13.77
CA ALA A 147 -2.77 13.90 -12.37
C ALA A 147 -2.48 12.65 -11.51
N ALA A 148 -3.22 11.55 -11.72
CA ALA A 148 -2.95 10.28 -11.06
C ALA A 148 -1.58 9.69 -11.46
N LEU A 149 -1.18 9.82 -12.72
CA LEU A 149 0.16 9.41 -13.16
C LEU A 149 1.25 10.18 -12.40
N ARG A 150 1.10 11.50 -12.32
CA ARG A 150 2.01 12.38 -11.59
C ARG A 150 2.07 12.01 -10.11
N GLU A 151 0.92 11.88 -9.45
CA GLU A 151 0.82 11.54 -8.03
C GLU A 151 1.48 10.19 -7.70
N MET A 152 1.22 9.15 -8.50
CA MET A 152 1.89 7.86 -8.33
C MET A 152 3.41 7.97 -8.47
N THR A 153 3.87 8.74 -9.44
CA THR A 153 5.29 8.93 -9.72
C THR A 153 5.97 9.70 -8.58
N GLU A 154 5.36 10.79 -8.10
CA GLU A 154 5.82 11.57 -6.95
C GLU A 154 5.84 10.72 -5.68
N ARG A 155 4.81 9.90 -5.43
CA ARG A 155 4.74 9.02 -4.26
C ARG A 155 5.83 7.96 -4.26
N LEU A 156 6.11 7.36 -5.42
CA LEU A 156 7.16 6.37 -5.59
C LEU A 156 8.56 7.00 -5.43
N LEU A 157 8.76 8.24 -5.88
CA LEU A 157 9.97 9.01 -5.59
C LEU A 157 10.10 9.31 -4.09
N GLU A 158 9.01 9.73 -3.43
CA GLU A 158 9.00 9.95 -1.98
C GLU A 158 9.37 8.68 -1.22
N ALA A 159 8.91 7.51 -1.68
CA ALA A 159 9.27 6.22 -1.09
C ALA A 159 10.77 5.96 -1.16
N GLN A 160 11.43 6.33 -2.26
CA GLN A 160 12.89 6.21 -2.40
C GLN A 160 13.62 7.21 -1.51
N ASP A 161 13.21 8.47 -1.53
CA ASP A 161 13.83 9.55 -0.77
C ASP A 161 13.76 9.31 0.76
N ARG A 162 12.66 8.72 1.22
CA ARG A 162 12.46 8.32 2.63
C ARG A 162 13.05 6.96 2.97
N GLY A 163 13.65 6.26 2.00
CA GLY A 163 14.23 4.92 2.18
C GLY A 163 13.21 3.82 2.47
N LEU A 164 11.93 4.06 2.16
CA LEU A 164 10.83 3.09 2.29
C LEU A 164 10.86 2.05 1.17
N TRP A 165 11.41 2.42 0.01
CA TRP A 165 11.65 1.55 -1.13
C TRP A 165 13.09 1.69 -1.63
N LYS A 166 13.77 0.57 -1.79
CA LYS A 166 15.10 0.47 -2.39
C LYS A 166 15.05 -0.55 -3.53
N SER A 167 14.84 -0.08 -4.75
CA SER A 167 14.88 -0.97 -5.91
C SER A 167 16.27 -1.56 -6.11
N ARG A 168 16.33 -2.80 -6.58
CA ARG A 168 17.60 -3.43 -7.01
C ARG A 168 18.06 -2.94 -8.38
N ARG A 169 17.18 -2.26 -9.14
CA ARG A 169 17.51 -1.73 -10.46
C ARG A 169 18.08 -0.32 -10.32
N ASN A 170 19.08 -0.02 -11.13
CA ASN A 170 19.75 1.29 -11.11
C ASN A 170 19.03 2.35 -11.96
N ASP A 171 18.04 1.94 -12.76
CA ASP A 171 17.31 2.81 -13.69
C ASP A 171 16.02 3.40 -13.10
N THR A 172 15.43 2.75 -12.09
CA THR A 172 14.10 3.10 -11.56
C THR A 172 13.98 4.55 -11.12
N HIS A 173 14.97 5.09 -10.40
CA HIS A 173 14.94 6.49 -9.95
C HIS A 173 14.95 7.48 -11.12
N GLN A 174 15.79 7.20 -12.14
CA GLN A 174 15.84 8.04 -13.33
C GLN A 174 14.55 7.92 -14.15
N ALA A 175 14.03 6.70 -14.32
CA ALA A 175 12.77 6.46 -15.03
C ALA A 175 11.59 7.22 -14.39
N LEU A 176 11.50 7.27 -13.06
CA LEU A 176 10.48 8.06 -12.37
C LEU A 176 10.63 9.56 -12.64
N LYS A 177 11.86 10.09 -12.65
CA LYS A 177 12.11 11.50 -13.01
C LYS A 177 11.71 11.81 -14.43
N ASP A 178 12.08 10.95 -15.37
CA ASP A 178 11.75 11.12 -16.79
C ASP A 178 10.23 11.10 -17.01
N ILE A 179 9.49 10.23 -16.30
CA ILE A 179 8.01 10.20 -16.35
C ILE A 179 7.44 11.49 -15.77
N LEU A 180 7.97 11.98 -14.65
CA LEU A 180 7.48 13.20 -13.99
C LEU A 180 7.69 14.46 -14.85
N GLU A 181 8.78 14.52 -15.62
CA GLU A 181 9.03 15.60 -16.58
C GLU A 181 8.06 15.58 -17.77
N GLN A 182 7.47 14.42 -18.08
CA GLN A 182 6.55 14.22 -19.21
C GLN A 182 5.06 14.29 -18.82
N ALA A 183 4.74 14.21 -17.51
CA ALA A 183 3.38 14.17 -16.97
C ALA A 183 2.80 15.57 -16.66
#